data_AF-A0A5C6ZZS7-F1
#
_entry.id   AF-A0A5C6ZZS7-F1
#
_cell.length_a   1.000
_cell.length_b   1.000
_cell.length_c   1.000
_cell.angle_alpha   90.00
_cell.angle_beta   90.00
_cell.angle_gamma   90.00
#
_symmetry.space_group_name_H-M   'P 1'
#
loop_
_entity.id
_entity.type
_entity.pdbx_description
1 polymer ?
#
loop_
_entity_poly.entity_id
_entity_poly.type
_entity_poly.pdbx_seq_one_letter_code
_entity_poly.pdbx_strand_id
1 'polypeptide(L)'
;MNDKYNNIISVNTSKNDNTIQLEYNSIIKNIYDNKFQKWFKLKDIVKLKNISYRSLKGMVAKVYNKYNDQGLIYRKGRRYYISYRILDSFKLEKPRKKRTIYDYEWKTNVSWTTLDFYDLEYHTTLFDEVKTTLSDVHFIGCVESDASGKNHVHILADHDTKYLRKPLKKILDQYLDDTRHYRLYCEQVNNIGGSVDYLMKNPQKLIN
;
A
#
# COMPACT_ATOMS: atom_id res chain seq x y z
N MET A 1 -47.54 53.46 -21.54
CA MET A 1 -47.10 52.46 -20.54
C MET A 1 -47.17 51.10 -21.23
N ASN A 2 -46.18 50.25 -21.01
CA ASN A 2 -45.97 48.93 -21.64
C ASN A 2 -45.31 48.95 -23.02
N ASP A 3 -43.99 48.78 -23.01
CA ASP A 3 -43.31 47.55 -23.43
C ASP A 3 -41.88 47.89 -23.83
N LYS A 4 -40.89 47.35 -23.08
CA LYS A 4 -39.61 47.00 -23.69
C LYS A 4 -38.77 45.99 -22.88
N TYR A 5 -38.84 44.73 -23.33
CA TYR A 5 -37.75 43.78 -23.58
C TYR A 5 -36.80 43.34 -22.44
N ASN A 6 -36.96 42.07 -22.06
CA ASN A 6 -35.99 40.97 -21.96
C ASN A 6 -34.48 41.23 -21.74
N ASN A 7 -33.90 40.30 -20.96
CA ASN A 7 -32.49 40.08 -20.56
C ASN A 7 -32.17 40.78 -19.23
N ILE A 8 -31.63 40.17 -18.17
CA ILE A 8 -30.62 39.10 -18.07
C ILE A 8 -30.81 38.44 -16.69
N ILE A 9 -31.27 37.18 -16.62
CA ILE A 9 -30.97 36.30 -15.47
C ILE A 9 -30.49 34.99 -16.07
N SER A 10 -29.24 35.00 -16.50
CA SER A 10 -28.55 33.83 -17.01
C SER A 10 -27.09 33.88 -16.59
N VAL A 11 -26.79 34.17 -15.33
CA VAL A 11 -25.42 34.12 -14.82
C VAL A 11 -25.42 33.80 -13.33
N ASN A 12 -25.05 32.56 -12.96
CA ASN A 12 -24.06 32.27 -11.89
C ASN A 12 -24.04 30.82 -11.37
N THR A 13 -24.73 29.86 -11.97
CA THR A 13 -24.58 28.44 -11.58
C THR A 13 -23.27 27.82 -12.10
N SER A 14 -22.88 28.08 -13.35
CA SER A 14 -21.70 27.43 -13.98
C SER A 14 -20.32 27.89 -13.47
N LYS A 15 -20.20 29.13 -12.96
CA LYS A 15 -18.95 29.64 -12.39
C LYS A 15 -18.68 29.04 -11.01
N ASN A 16 -19.72 28.83 -10.21
CA ASN A 16 -19.58 28.27 -8.87
C ASN A 16 -19.19 26.78 -8.94
N ASP A 17 -19.85 26.01 -9.83
CA ASP A 17 -19.55 24.60 -10.03
C ASP A 17 -18.12 24.37 -10.54
N ASN A 18 -17.64 25.21 -11.47
CA ASN A 18 -16.25 25.14 -11.95
C ASN A 18 -15.24 25.49 -10.85
N THR A 19 -15.56 26.43 -9.97
CA THR A 19 -14.66 26.84 -8.88
C THR A 19 -14.58 25.74 -7.82
N ILE A 20 -15.72 25.15 -7.45
CA ILE A 20 -15.80 23.99 -6.55
C ILE A 20 -15.06 22.78 -7.14
N GLN A 21 -15.22 22.51 -8.44
CA GLN A 21 -14.51 21.42 -9.11
C GLN A 21 -12.99 21.65 -9.14
N LEU A 22 -12.54 22.89 -9.34
CA LEU A 22 -11.12 23.25 -9.32
C LEU A 22 -10.53 23.16 -7.90
N GLU A 23 -11.26 23.58 -6.88
CA GLU A 23 -10.88 23.41 -5.47
C GLU A 23 -10.84 21.94 -5.06
N TYR A 24 -11.83 21.14 -5.44
CA TYR A 24 -11.84 19.70 -5.19
C TYR A 24 -10.66 19.02 -5.88
N ASN A 25 -10.41 19.33 -7.15
CA ASN A 25 -9.28 18.81 -7.91
C ASN A 25 -7.93 19.25 -7.31
N SER A 26 -7.84 20.48 -6.79
CA SER A 26 -6.62 20.98 -6.16
C SER A 26 -6.35 20.31 -4.81
N ILE A 27 -7.38 20.07 -3.99
CA ILE A 27 -7.30 19.30 -2.74
C ILE A 27 -6.88 17.85 -3.03
N ILE A 28 -7.55 17.19 -3.98
CA ILE A 28 -7.21 15.84 -4.44
C ILE A 28 -5.75 15.79 -4.91
N LYS A 29 -5.33 16.76 -5.72
CA LYS A 29 -3.96 16.86 -6.22
C LYS A 29 -2.97 17.10 -5.08
N ASN A 30 -3.27 17.96 -4.12
CA ASN A 30 -2.41 18.19 -2.94
C ASN A 30 -2.30 16.92 -2.08
N ILE A 31 -3.38 16.19 -1.89
CA ILE A 31 -3.38 14.89 -1.21
C ILE A 31 -2.53 13.87 -1.98
N TYR A 32 -2.57 13.89 -3.32
CA TYR A 32 -1.74 13.02 -4.15
C TYR A 32 -0.26 13.43 -4.14
N ASP A 33 0.04 14.72 -4.19
CA ASP A 33 1.39 15.27 -4.21
C ASP A 33 2.09 15.09 -2.85
N ASN A 34 1.34 15.09 -1.75
CA ASN A 34 1.85 14.81 -0.39
C ASN A 34 1.85 13.31 -0.02
N LYS A 35 1.25 12.44 -0.83
CA LYS A 35 1.36 10.99 -0.63
C LYS A 35 2.72 10.50 -1.13
N PHE A 36 3.26 9.47 -0.48
CA PHE A 36 4.48 8.79 -0.93
C PHE A 36 4.34 8.41 -2.42
N GLN A 37 5.07 9.08 -3.31
CA GLN A 37 5.03 8.85 -4.76
C GLN A 37 6.27 8.09 -5.22
N LYS A 38 6.24 6.76 -5.15
CA LYS A 38 7.28 5.91 -5.72
C LYS A 38 6.94 5.48 -7.14
N TRP A 39 7.87 5.75 -8.05
CA TRP A 39 7.73 5.51 -9.48
C TRP A 39 8.76 4.49 -9.97
N PHE A 40 8.29 3.49 -10.71
CA PHE A 40 9.10 2.42 -11.27
C PHE A 40 9.19 2.51 -12.79
N LYS A 41 10.33 2.13 -13.34
CA LYS A 41 10.52 1.90 -14.78
C LYS A 41 10.30 0.42 -15.07
N LEU A 42 10.08 0.09 -16.34
CA LEU A 42 9.90 -1.31 -16.77
C LEU A 42 11.04 -2.25 -16.32
N LYS A 43 12.29 -1.78 -16.33
CA LYS A 43 13.44 -2.57 -15.86
C LYS A 43 13.34 -2.91 -14.37
N ASP A 44 12.69 -2.06 -13.58
CA ASP A 44 12.51 -2.27 -12.14
C ASP A 44 11.41 -3.31 -11.94
N ILE A 45 10.31 -3.23 -12.70
CA ILE A 45 9.24 -4.24 -12.69
C ILE A 45 9.75 -5.64 -13.06
N VAL A 46 10.64 -5.75 -14.05
CA VAL A 46 11.29 -7.02 -14.41
C VAL A 46 11.95 -7.67 -13.19
N LYS A 47 12.69 -6.88 -12.39
CA LYS A 47 13.35 -7.36 -11.19
C LYS A 47 12.35 -7.67 -10.07
N LEU A 48 11.44 -6.73 -9.81
CA LEU A 48 10.48 -6.82 -8.71
C LEU A 48 9.54 -8.01 -8.87
N LYS A 49 9.00 -8.24 -10.07
CA LYS A 49 7.99 -9.29 -10.31
C LYS A 49 8.57 -10.54 -10.96
N ASN A 50 9.89 -10.58 -11.20
CA ASN A 50 10.57 -11.66 -11.94
C ASN A 50 9.94 -11.96 -13.32
N ILE A 51 9.49 -10.91 -14.03
CA ILE A 51 8.82 -11.04 -15.33
C ILE A 51 9.80 -10.73 -16.46
N SER A 52 9.75 -11.48 -17.57
CA SER A 52 10.57 -11.16 -18.74
C SER A 52 10.19 -9.80 -19.33
N TYR A 53 11.17 -9.06 -19.85
CA TYR A 53 10.90 -7.77 -20.51
C TYR A 53 9.94 -7.91 -21.70
N ARG A 54 9.97 -9.05 -22.40
CA ARG A 54 9.06 -9.36 -23.53
C ARG A 54 7.61 -9.44 -23.08
N SER A 55 7.34 -10.21 -22.02
CA SER A 55 5.99 -10.32 -21.43
C SER A 55 5.50 -8.95 -20.92
N LEU A 56 6.40 -8.20 -20.29
CA LEU A 56 6.09 -6.89 -19.73
C LEU A 56 5.68 -5.86 -20.80
N LYS A 57 6.27 -5.90 -22.00
CA LYS A 57 5.85 -5.02 -23.12
C LYS A 57 4.41 -5.25 -23.55
N GLY A 58 3.92 -6.49 -23.51
CA GLY A 58 2.52 -6.79 -23.82
C GLY A 58 1.57 -6.29 -22.72
N MET A 59 1.98 -6.44 -21.45
CA MET A 59 1.21 -5.98 -20.30
C MET A 59 1.13 -4.46 -20.22
N VAL A 60 2.25 -3.74 -20.43
CA VAL A 60 2.30 -2.29 -20.22
C VAL A 60 1.32 -1.54 -21.11
N ALA A 61 1.05 -1.99 -22.33
CA ALA A 61 0.06 -1.34 -23.19
C ALA A 61 -1.36 -1.38 -22.58
N LYS A 62 -1.78 -2.56 -22.10
CA LYS A 62 -3.09 -2.74 -21.45
C LYS A 62 -3.18 -1.94 -20.15
N VAL A 63 -2.13 -2.00 -19.33
CA VAL A 63 -2.07 -1.27 -18.06
C VAL A 63 -2.04 0.24 -18.31
N TYR A 64 -1.31 0.71 -19.32
CA TYR A 64 -1.27 2.12 -19.70
C TYR A 64 -2.66 2.64 -20.05
N ASN A 65 -3.37 1.97 -20.94
CA ASN A 65 -4.72 2.38 -21.35
C ASN A 65 -5.71 2.40 -20.18
N LYS A 66 -5.54 1.52 -19.19
CA LYS A 66 -6.44 1.45 -18.02
C LYS A 66 -6.17 2.54 -16.98
N TYR A 67 -4.91 2.95 -16.81
CA TYR A 67 -4.48 3.73 -15.64
C TYR A 67 -3.84 5.09 -15.97
N ASN A 68 -3.60 5.41 -17.24
CA ASN A 68 -2.99 6.68 -17.65
C ASN A 68 -3.83 7.88 -17.21
N ASP A 69 -5.15 7.80 -17.40
CA ASP A 69 -6.07 8.91 -17.09
C ASP A 69 -6.18 9.16 -15.58
N GLN A 70 -5.85 8.15 -14.77
CA GLN A 70 -5.77 8.25 -13.30
C GLN A 70 -4.41 8.80 -12.84
N GLY A 71 -3.50 9.08 -13.77
CA GLY A 71 -2.14 9.51 -13.46
C GLY A 71 -1.32 8.46 -12.71
N LEU A 72 -1.67 7.17 -12.79
CA LEU A 72 -0.92 6.10 -12.10
C LEU A 72 0.17 5.47 -12.98
N ILE A 73 0.18 5.82 -14.26
CA ILE A 73 1.24 5.49 -15.21
C ILE A 73 1.35 6.62 -16.22
N TYR A 74 2.57 7.02 -16.57
CA TYR A 74 2.79 8.01 -17.62
C TYR A 74 4.01 7.64 -18.45
N ARG A 75 4.15 8.32 -19.59
CA ARG A 75 5.28 8.15 -20.49
C ARG A 75 6.05 9.46 -20.61
N LYS A 76 7.37 9.41 -20.40
CA LYS A 76 8.30 10.53 -20.66
C LYS A 76 9.35 10.05 -21.66
N GLY A 77 9.27 10.57 -22.89
CA GLY A 77 10.05 10.08 -24.02
C GLY A 77 9.73 8.62 -24.38
N ARG A 78 10.74 7.74 -24.37
CA ARG A 78 10.59 6.30 -24.66
C ARG A 78 10.39 5.44 -23.40
N ARG A 79 10.18 6.05 -22.23
CA ARG A 79 10.15 5.35 -20.95
C ARG A 79 8.80 5.50 -20.27
N TYR A 80 8.30 4.39 -19.74
CA TYR A 80 7.15 4.36 -18.85
C TYR A 80 7.60 4.55 -17.40
N TYR A 81 6.77 5.26 -16.64
CA TYR A 81 6.89 5.51 -15.22
C TYR A 81 5.60 5.02 -14.58
N ILE A 82 5.71 4.06 -13.68
CA ILE A 82 4.61 3.25 -13.15
C ILE A 82 4.53 3.49 -11.65
N SER A 83 3.36 3.90 -11.16
CA SER A 83 3.15 4.09 -9.73
C SER A 83 3.21 2.74 -9.00
N TYR A 84 3.80 2.72 -7.81
CA TYR A 84 3.78 1.56 -6.91
C TYR A 84 2.37 0.99 -6.68
N ARG A 85 1.35 1.86 -6.73
CA ARG A 85 -0.07 1.52 -6.51
C ARG A 85 -0.66 0.59 -7.56
N ILE A 86 -0.02 0.43 -8.71
CA ILE A 86 -0.53 -0.44 -9.79
C ILE A 86 0.43 -1.57 -10.12
N LEU A 87 1.42 -1.85 -9.26
CA LEU A 87 2.36 -2.96 -9.46
C LEU A 87 1.65 -4.31 -9.64
N ASP A 88 0.52 -4.51 -8.97
CA ASP A 88 -0.25 -5.75 -9.04
C ASP A 88 -0.95 -5.97 -10.38
N SER A 89 -1.08 -4.91 -11.18
CA SER A 89 -1.54 -5.04 -12.57
C SER A 89 -0.49 -5.70 -13.47
N PHE A 90 0.75 -5.86 -12.99
CA PHE A 90 1.83 -6.55 -13.67
C PHE A 90 2.07 -7.93 -13.06
N LYS A 91 1.07 -8.81 -13.16
CA LYS A 91 1.13 -10.20 -12.70
C LYS A 91 1.01 -11.15 -13.90
N LEU A 92 1.78 -12.24 -13.86
CA LEU A 92 1.64 -13.32 -14.85
C LEU A 92 0.42 -14.17 -14.49
N GLU A 93 -0.33 -14.62 -15.50
CA GLU A 93 -1.41 -15.60 -15.31
C GLU A 93 -0.91 -16.88 -14.64
N LYS A 94 0.30 -17.32 -15.02
CA LYS A 94 1.02 -18.42 -14.39
C LYS A 94 2.28 -17.88 -13.71
N PRO A 95 2.28 -17.75 -12.38
CA PRO A 95 3.46 -17.32 -11.64
C PRO A 95 4.66 -18.22 -11.90
N ARG A 96 5.87 -17.66 -11.86
CA ARG A 96 7.10 -18.45 -11.99
C ARG A 96 7.37 -19.24 -10.71
N LYS A 97 8.14 -20.33 -10.83
CA LYS A 97 8.56 -21.15 -9.69
C LYS A 97 9.26 -20.31 -8.61
N LYS A 98 10.22 -19.45 -9.02
CA LYS A 98 10.88 -18.51 -8.12
C LYS A 98 10.09 -17.22 -8.02
N ARG A 99 9.38 -17.05 -6.91
CA ARG A 99 8.65 -15.81 -6.59
C ARG A 99 9.55 -14.84 -5.84
N THR A 100 9.26 -13.56 -5.99
CA THR A 100 9.84 -12.48 -5.18
C THR A 100 8.82 -12.06 -4.13
N ILE A 101 9.24 -11.26 -3.15
CA ILE A 101 8.30 -10.69 -2.17
C ILE A 101 7.19 -9.84 -2.82
N TYR A 102 7.39 -9.27 -4.01
CA TYR A 102 6.36 -8.52 -4.73
C TYR A 102 5.43 -9.40 -5.58
N ASP A 103 5.78 -10.67 -5.82
CA ASP A 103 4.98 -11.63 -6.60
C ASP A 103 4.45 -12.79 -5.74
N TYR A 104 4.72 -12.75 -4.43
CA TYR A 104 4.21 -13.71 -3.48
C TYR A 104 2.71 -13.47 -3.20
N GLU A 105 1.98 -14.51 -2.82
CA GLU A 105 0.53 -14.46 -2.57
C GLU A 105 0.23 -14.03 -1.13
N TRP A 106 0.70 -12.84 -0.75
CA TRP A 106 0.35 -12.26 0.53
C TRP A 106 -1.16 -11.99 0.61
N LYS A 107 -1.77 -12.39 1.73
CA LYS A 107 -3.21 -12.27 1.96
C LYS A 107 -3.55 -11.29 3.06
N THR A 108 -2.68 -11.13 4.05
CA THR A 108 -2.95 -10.32 5.23
C THR A 108 -1.80 -9.36 5.56
N ASN A 109 -2.13 -8.10 5.80
CA ASN A 109 -1.30 -7.13 6.50
C ASN A 109 -1.62 -7.23 7.99
N VAL A 110 -0.59 -7.37 8.81
CA VAL A 110 -0.70 -7.27 10.27
C VAL A 110 0.17 -6.12 10.71
N SER A 111 -0.31 -5.33 11.66
CA SER A 111 0.56 -4.44 12.40
C SER A 111 0.15 -4.38 13.86
N TRP A 112 1.12 -4.15 14.73
CA TRP A 112 0.82 -3.80 16.11
C TRP A 112 1.72 -2.72 16.64
N THR A 113 1.13 -1.90 17.51
CA THR A 113 1.78 -0.81 18.24
C THR A 113 1.56 -1.05 19.72
N THR A 114 2.57 -0.85 20.55
CA THR A 114 2.48 -0.95 22.00
C THR A 114 2.18 0.42 22.64
N LEU A 115 1.61 0.39 23.84
CA LEU A 115 1.42 1.59 24.66
C LEU A 115 2.77 2.10 25.16
N ASP A 116 3.61 1.20 25.67
CA ASP A 116 4.92 1.49 26.23
C ASP A 116 6.03 1.44 25.17
N PHE A 117 7.19 2.02 25.52
CA PHE A 117 8.36 2.16 24.66
C PHE A 117 9.24 0.91 24.71
N TYR A 118 8.71 -0.22 24.26
CA TYR A 118 9.50 -1.44 24.12
C TYR A 118 10.57 -1.28 23.03
N ASP A 119 11.75 -1.83 23.28
CA ASP A 119 12.87 -1.74 22.36
C ASP A 119 12.74 -2.68 21.15
N LEU A 120 13.67 -2.52 20.21
CA LEU A 120 13.74 -3.31 18.99
C LEU A 120 13.88 -4.82 19.26
N GLU A 121 14.59 -5.19 20.32
CA GLU A 121 14.86 -6.58 20.67
C GLU A 121 13.59 -7.28 21.19
N TYR A 122 12.83 -6.58 22.02
CA TYR A 122 11.54 -7.04 22.50
C TYR A 122 10.57 -7.29 21.34
N HIS A 123 10.42 -6.32 20.43
CA HIS A 123 9.56 -6.48 19.25
C HIS A 123 10.04 -7.60 18.31
N THR A 124 11.36 -7.78 18.16
CA THR A 124 11.94 -8.90 17.39
C THR A 124 11.55 -10.23 18.04
N THR A 125 11.75 -10.36 19.35
CA THR A 125 11.47 -11.59 20.11
C THR A 125 10.00 -11.98 20.01
N LEU A 126 9.11 -11.00 20.15
CA LEU A 126 7.67 -11.22 20.01
C LEU A 126 7.30 -11.67 18.58
N PHE A 127 7.96 -11.14 17.55
CA PHE A 127 7.74 -11.61 16.19
C PHE A 127 8.28 -13.02 15.95
N ASP A 128 9.41 -13.38 16.55
CA ASP A 128 9.95 -14.74 16.47
C ASP A 128 9.02 -15.76 17.17
N GLU A 129 8.37 -15.38 18.27
CA GLU A 129 7.33 -16.18 18.92
C GLU A 129 6.11 -16.39 18.01
N VAL A 130 5.69 -15.35 17.27
CA VAL A 130 4.64 -15.46 16.25
C VAL A 130 5.03 -16.46 15.16
N LYS A 131 6.26 -16.38 14.62
CA LYS A 131 6.75 -17.31 13.61
C LYS A 131 6.82 -18.75 14.13
N THR A 132 7.19 -18.93 15.38
CA THR A 132 7.29 -20.25 16.03
C THR A 132 5.91 -20.85 16.25
N THR A 133 4.97 -20.06 16.76
CA THR A 133 3.60 -20.50 17.05
C THR A 133 2.80 -20.80 15.79
N LEU A 134 2.98 -20.00 14.74
CA LEU A 134 2.28 -20.11 13.45
C LEU A 134 3.24 -20.61 12.37
N SER A 135 3.88 -21.76 12.62
CA SER A 135 4.94 -22.32 11.77
C SER A 135 4.48 -22.75 10.37
N ASP A 136 3.17 -22.91 10.15
CA ASP A 136 2.54 -23.19 8.86
C ASP A 136 2.31 -21.93 8.01
N VAL A 137 2.52 -20.74 8.59
CA VAL A 137 2.32 -19.45 7.93
C VAL A 137 3.64 -18.87 7.48
N HIS A 138 3.71 -18.41 6.23
CA HIS A 138 4.85 -17.65 5.77
C HIS A 138 4.69 -16.18 6.14
N PHE A 139 5.68 -15.64 6.86
CA PHE A 139 5.71 -14.24 7.25
C PHE A 139 6.94 -13.54 6.68
N ILE A 140 6.77 -12.25 6.36
CA ILE A 140 7.85 -11.26 6.35
C ILE A 140 7.41 -10.10 7.21
N GLY A 141 8.34 -9.46 7.90
CA GLY A 141 8.01 -8.36 8.80
C GLY A 141 9.12 -7.34 8.96
N CYS A 142 8.78 -6.24 9.60
CA CYS A 142 9.74 -5.24 10.00
C CYS A 142 9.31 -4.56 11.30
N VAL A 143 10.31 -4.03 12.01
CA VAL A 143 10.11 -3.08 13.09
C VAL A 143 10.44 -1.71 12.56
N GLU A 144 9.54 -0.75 12.74
CA GLU A 144 9.69 0.66 12.38
C GLU A 144 9.51 1.50 13.66
N SER A 145 10.21 2.62 13.77
CA SER A 145 9.90 3.62 14.80
C SER A 145 9.07 4.74 14.22
N ASP A 146 8.06 5.17 14.97
CA ASP A 146 7.34 6.39 14.66
C ASP A 146 8.14 7.65 15.06
N ALA A 147 7.58 8.82 14.74
CA ALA A 147 8.18 10.11 15.08
C ALA A 147 8.28 10.38 16.59
N SER A 148 7.54 9.64 17.42
CA SER A 148 7.61 9.72 18.88
C SER A 148 8.69 8.81 19.47
N GLY A 149 9.34 7.98 18.64
CA GLY A 149 10.35 7.00 19.05
C GLY A 149 9.76 5.67 19.52
N LYS A 150 8.45 5.44 19.37
CA LYS A 150 7.84 4.15 19.67
C LYS A 150 8.05 3.20 18.52
N ASN A 151 8.37 1.95 18.87
CA ASN A 151 8.49 0.88 17.90
C ASN A 151 7.12 0.26 17.63
N HIS A 152 6.92 -0.12 16.38
CA HIS A 152 5.76 -0.88 15.94
C HIS A 152 6.16 -1.88 14.88
N VAL A 153 5.41 -2.97 14.82
CA VAL A 153 5.70 -4.09 13.92
C VAL A 153 4.71 -4.05 12.77
N HIS A 154 5.22 -4.27 11.56
CA HIS A 154 4.42 -4.51 10.36
C HIS A 154 4.80 -5.86 9.77
N ILE A 155 3.81 -6.64 9.35
CA ILE A 155 3.97 -7.99 8.85
C ILE A 155 3.07 -8.21 7.64
N LEU A 156 3.59 -8.98 6.68
CA LEU A 156 2.83 -9.62 5.63
C LEU A 156 2.77 -11.12 5.89
N ALA A 157 1.57 -11.67 5.73
CA ALA A 157 1.29 -13.09 5.91
C ALA A 157 0.51 -13.65 4.70
N ASP A 158 0.72 -14.93 4.41
CA ASP A 158 0.10 -15.65 3.28
C ASP A 158 -1.22 -16.37 3.64
N HIS A 159 -1.70 -16.14 4.86
CA HIS A 159 -2.95 -16.68 5.40
C HIS A 159 -4.02 -15.61 5.59
N ASP A 160 -5.28 -16.03 5.67
CA ASP A 160 -6.42 -15.14 5.81
C ASP A 160 -6.50 -14.51 7.20
N THR A 161 -7.03 -13.29 7.28
CA THR A 161 -7.18 -12.51 8.52
C THR A 161 -7.91 -13.29 9.63
N LYS A 162 -8.93 -14.08 9.27
CA LYS A 162 -9.71 -14.90 10.20
C LYS A 162 -8.87 -15.97 10.89
N TYR A 163 -7.90 -16.55 10.18
CA TYR A 163 -6.98 -17.54 10.73
C TYR A 163 -6.00 -16.89 11.70
N LEU A 164 -5.45 -15.74 11.31
CA LEU A 164 -4.33 -15.10 12.02
C LEU A 164 -4.77 -14.33 13.27
N ARG A 165 -5.94 -13.69 13.24
CA ARG A 165 -6.31 -12.69 14.26
C ARG A 165 -6.37 -13.25 15.68
N LYS A 166 -6.96 -14.43 15.87
CA LYS A 166 -7.13 -15.02 17.20
C LYS A 166 -5.80 -15.52 17.81
N PRO A 167 -4.95 -16.29 17.08
CA PRO A 167 -3.63 -16.64 17.56
C PRO A 167 -2.75 -15.42 17.87
N LEU A 168 -2.70 -14.43 16.97
CA LEU A 168 -1.91 -13.22 17.19
C LEU A 168 -2.35 -12.48 18.45
N LYS A 169 -3.68 -12.32 18.64
CA LYS A 169 -4.22 -11.70 19.86
C LYS A 169 -3.77 -12.46 21.11
N LYS A 170 -3.84 -13.79 21.10
CA LYS A 170 -3.43 -14.62 22.25
C LYS A 170 -1.95 -14.41 22.60
N ILE A 171 -1.08 -14.35 21.60
CA ILE A 171 0.37 -14.10 21.81
C ILE A 171 0.57 -12.70 22.38
N LEU A 172 -0.05 -11.67 21.80
CA LEU A 172 0.08 -10.30 22.29
C LEU A 172 -0.47 -10.15 23.72
N ASP A 173 -1.63 -10.75 24.03
CA ASP A 173 -2.22 -10.72 25.37
C ASP A 173 -1.29 -11.37 26.42
N GLN A 174 -0.51 -12.39 26.04
CA GLN A 174 0.44 -13.07 26.93
C GLN A 174 1.68 -12.22 27.26
N TYR A 175 2.15 -11.41 26.32
CA TYR A 175 3.39 -10.64 26.46
C TYR A 175 3.16 -9.20 26.93
N LEU A 176 2.00 -8.63 26.60
CA LEU A 176 1.68 -7.21 26.78
C LEU A 176 0.55 -6.99 27.79
N ASP A 177 0.19 -7.98 28.62
CA ASP A 177 -0.81 -7.83 29.69
C ASP A 177 -2.18 -7.28 29.21
N ASP A 178 -2.68 -7.81 28.09
CA ASP A 178 -3.99 -7.53 27.45
C ASP A 178 -4.09 -6.34 26.47
N THR A 179 -5.26 -6.27 25.81
CA THR A 179 -5.60 -5.29 24.75
C THR A 179 -5.53 -3.81 25.13
N ARG A 180 -5.37 -3.47 26.41
CA ARG A 180 -5.19 -2.08 26.86
C ARG A 180 -3.79 -1.55 26.56
N HIS A 181 -2.81 -2.44 26.38
CA HIS A 181 -1.40 -2.10 26.18
C HIS A 181 -0.95 -2.21 24.73
N TYR A 182 -1.83 -2.60 23.81
CA TYR A 182 -1.49 -2.64 22.39
C TYR A 182 -2.69 -2.40 21.48
N ARG A 183 -2.39 -2.06 20.22
CA ARG A 183 -3.38 -2.06 19.14
C ARG A 183 -2.91 -3.03 18.08
N LEU A 184 -3.79 -3.96 17.71
CA LEU A 184 -3.56 -4.93 16.64
C LEU A 184 -4.45 -4.60 15.44
N TYR A 185 -3.81 -4.36 14.29
CA TYR A 185 -4.46 -4.28 12.99
C TYR A 185 -4.17 -5.57 12.23
N CYS A 186 -5.19 -6.14 11.61
CA CYS A 186 -5.11 -7.39 10.86
C CYS A 186 -6.12 -7.31 9.72
N GLU A 187 -5.63 -6.95 8.54
CA GLU A 187 -6.42 -6.52 7.39
C GLU A 187 -6.02 -7.26 6.12
N GLN A 188 -6.95 -7.40 5.19
CA GLN A 188 -6.67 -8.06 3.92
C GLN A 188 -5.71 -7.22 3.05
N VAL A 189 -4.78 -7.89 2.35
CA VAL A 189 -3.92 -7.25 1.36
C VAL A 189 -4.75 -6.91 0.12
N ASN A 190 -4.98 -5.62 -0.09
CA ASN A 190 -5.64 -5.10 -1.29
C ASN A 190 -4.63 -4.76 -2.40
N ASN A 191 -3.38 -4.50 -2.04
CA ASN A 191 -2.30 -4.13 -2.96
C ASN A 191 -0.96 -4.64 -2.43
N ILE A 192 -0.49 -5.77 -2.96
CA ILE A 192 0.79 -6.39 -2.60
C ILE A 192 1.94 -5.41 -2.82
N GLY A 193 1.98 -4.77 -3.99
CA GLY A 193 3.04 -3.80 -4.30
C GLY A 193 3.16 -2.69 -3.26
N GLY A 194 2.03 -2.12 -2.85
CA GLY A 194 1.95 -1.07 -1.83
C GLY A 194 2.27 -1.57 -0.43
N SER A 195 1.77 -2.74 -0.04
CA SER A 195 2.10 -3.35 1.25
C SER A 195 3.59 -3.67 1.40
N VAL A 196 4.20 -4.25 0.36
CA VAL A 196 5.63 -4.55 0.37
C VAL A 196 6.45 -3.26 0.38
N ASP A 197 6.09 -2.26 -0.43
CA ASP A 197 6.78 -0.96 -0.41
C ASP A 197 6.67 -0.26 0.95
N TYR A 198 5.52 -0.39 1.62
CA TYR A 198 5.30 0.15 2.95
C TYR A 198 6.21 -0.54 3.97
N LEU A 199 6.27 -1.87 3.95
CA LEU A 199 7.17 -2.66 4.80
C LEU A 199 8.65 -2.27 4.62
N MET A 200 9.04 -1.96 3.38
CA MET A 200 10.41 -1.64 3.00
C MET A 200 10.78 -0.16 3.14
N LYS A 201 9.84 0.71 3.54
CA LYS A 201 10.01 2.16 3.44
C LYS A 201 11.13 2.68 4.35
N ASN A 202 11.10 2.35 5.65
CA ASN A 202 12.09 2.77 6.65
C ASN A 202 12.15 1.78 7.83
N PRO A 203 12.43 0.49 7.60
CA PRO A 203 12.55 -0.46 8.70
C PRO A 203 13.79 -0.14 9.54
N GLN A 204 13.67 -0.15 10.86
CA GLN A 204 14.84 -0.31 11.73
C GLN A 204 15.47 -1.68 11.51
N LYS A 205 14.61 -2.71 11.33
CA LYS A 205 15.03 -4.08 11.05
C LYS A 205 14.01 -4.78 10.16
N LEU A 206 14.50 -5.41 9.09
CA LEU A 206 13.74 -6.39 8.31
C LEU A 206 13.94 -7.77 8.92
N ILE A 207 12.85 -8.51 9.06
CA ILE A 207 12.81 -9.85 9.65
C ILE A 207 12.15 -10.76 8.62
N ASN A 208 12.92 -11.70 8.08
CA ASN A 208 12.48 -12.69 7.09
C ASN A 208 12.43 -14.09 7.72
#